data_AF-A0A318HRU7-F1
#
_entry.id   AF-A0A318HRU7-F1
#
_cell.length_a   1.000
_cell.length_b   1.000
_cell.length_c   1.000
_cell.angle_alpha   90.00
_cell.angle_beta   90.00
_cell.angle_gamma   90.00
#
_symmetry.space_group_name_H-M   'P 1'
#
loop_
_entity.id
_entity.type
_entity.pdbx_description
1 polymer ?
#
loop_
_entity_poly.entity_id
_entity_poly.type
_entity_poly.pdbx_seq_one_letter_code
_entity_poly.pdbx_strand_id
1 'polypeptide(L)'
;MKITNLNKGEAYQLYPSAQLSIERTNPFFNEYGEVSVPIDLPCSEHNLRLLDYPHLLGSNKKQQMLDAVIQDGQYYAQCRQCVLSATAKGNISTAFYVNDGSFYSRLKDIRLKDVFKDEYVPGVNTVAQGIDFCRKLRKGEDPHFANFPILVDDDSGLEGGYSHKVINAFGGKATLI
;
A
#
# COMPACT_ATOMS: atom_id res chain seq x y z
N MET A 1 0.86 -13.24 27.81
CA MET A 1 0.85 -12.87 26.38
C MET A 1 1.08 -14.09 25.49
N LYS A 2 0.31 -14.23 24.42
CA LYS A 2 0.37 -15.29 23.41
C LYS A 2 0.25 -14.65 22.03
N ILE A 3 1.16 -14.98 21.12
CA ILE A 3 1.09 -14.53 19.72
C ILE A 3 0.85 -15.76 18.85
N THR A 4 -0.24 -15.76 18.09
CA THR A 4 -0.66 -16.89 17.26
C THR A 4 -0.54 -16.52 15.78
N ASN A 5 0.13 -17.36 15.00
CA ASN A 5 0.16 -17.21 13.55
C ASN A 5 -1.16 -17.72 12.97
N LEU A 6 -1.90 -16.86 12.25
CA LEU A 6 -3.21 -17.21 11.70
C LEU A 6 -3.15 -18.17 10.52
N ASN A 7 -2.08 -18.13 9.73
CA ASN A 7 -1.92 -19.00 8.56
C ASN A 7 -1.72 -20.47 8.96
N LYS A 8 -1.01 -20.71 10.07
CA LYS A 8 -0.69 -22.05 10.57
C LYS A 8 -1.49 -22.46 11.81
N GLY A 9 -2.21 -21.54 12.44
CA GLY A 9 -3.05 -21.79 13.62
C GLY A 9 -2.27 -22.06 14.92
N GLU A 10 -0.95 -21.92 14.90
CA GLU A 10 -0.07 -22.26 16.01
C GLU A 10 0.52 -21.00 16.68
N ALA A 11 0.79 -21.11 17.98
CA ALA A 11 1.37 -20.03 18.77
C ALA A 11 2.90 -20.02 18.71
N TYR A 12 3.48 -18.83 18.67
CA TYR A 12 4.92 -18.64 18.80
C TYR A 12 5.38 -18.88 20.24
N GLN A 13 6.59 -19.41 20.36
CA GLN A 13 7.31 -19.45 21.64
C GLN A 13 7.94 -18.08 21.87
N LEU A 14 7.65 -17.48 23.02
CA LEU A 14 8.16 -16.17 23.42
C LEU A 14 9.16 -16.32 24.57
N TYR A 15 10.06 -15.35 24.72
CA TYR A 15 10.85 -15.26 25.95
C TYR A 15 9.96 -14.94 27.16
N PRO A 16 10.27 -15.44 28.36
CA PRO A 16 9.50 -15.11 29.57
C PRO A 16 9.44 -13.61 29.89
N SER A 17 10.48 -12.87 29.48
CA SER A 17 10.60 -11.41 29.63
C SER A 17 10.07 -10.61 28.43
N ALA A 18 9.44 -11.28 27.46
CA ALA A 18 8.92 -10.62 26.26
C ALA A 18 7.82 -9.63 26.65
N GLN A 19 8.04 -8.35 26.34
CA GLN A 19 7.05 -7.28 26.49
C GLN A 19 6.78 -6.68 25.12
N LEU A 20 5.50 -6.44 24.84
CA LEU A 20 5.08 -5.82 23.59
C LEU A 20 4.68 -4.37 23.88
N SER A 21 5.42 -3.43 23.32
CA SER A 21 5.09 -2.01 23.32
C SER A 21 4.56 -1.62 21.95
N ILE A 22 3.36 -1.04 21.91
CA ILE A 22 2.71 -0.58 20.69
C ILE A 22 2.81 0.94 20.64
N GLU A 23 3.40 1.47 19.58
CA GLU A 23 3.43 2.89 19.31
C GLU A 23 2.23 3.27 18.44
N ARG A 24 1.35 4.10 19.00
CA ARG A 24 0.24 4.69 18.25
C ARG A 24 0.72 6.00 17.62
N THR A 25 1.22 5.92 16.40
CA THR A 25 1.56 7.11 15.62
C THR A 25 0.34 7.61 14.88
N ASN A 26 0.17 8.94 14.81
CA ASN A 26 -0.89 9.54 14.03
C ASN A 26 -0.68 9.22 12.52
N PRO A 27 -1.68 8.64 11.83
CA PRO A 27 -1.57 8.22 10.42
C PRO A 27 -1.27 9.36 9.44
N PHE A 28 -1.46 10.64 9.83
CA PHE A 28 -1.02 11.77 9.02
C PHE A 28 0.51 11.92 8.91
N PHE A 29 1.25 11.38 9.89
CA PHE A 29 2.71 11.52 9.97
C PHE A 29 3.47 10.22 9.65
N ASN A 30 2.78 9.09 9.47
CA ASN A 30 3.42 7.80 9.21
C ASN A 30 2.56 6.90 8.30
N GLU A 31 3.16 6.41 7.22
CA GLU A 31 2.49 5.56 6.21
C GLU A 31 2.08 4.17 6.74
N TYR A 32 2.68 3.73 7.86
CA TYR A 32 2.49 2.38 8.39
C TYR A 32 1.55 2.29 9.60
N GLY A 33 0.90 3.40 9.98
CA GLY A 33 -0.07 3.43 11.09
C GLY A 33 0.54 3.01 12.44
N GLU A 34 -0.21 2.23 13.23
CA GLU A 34 0.23 1.72 14.54
C GLU A 34 1.19 0.53 14.36
N VAL A 35 2.39 0.64 14.95
CA VAL A 35 3.44 -0.38 14.85
C VAL A 35 4.01 -0.71 16.23
N SER A 36 4.35 -1.97 16.45
CA SER A 36 5.07 -2.38 17.66
C SER A 36 6.55 -2.05 17.55
N VAL A 37 7.17 -1.78 18.69
CA VAL A 37 8.64 -1.84 18.79
C VAL A 37 9.08 -3.25 18.38
N PRO A 38 10.18 -3.40 17.62
CA PRO A 38 10.70 -4.71 17.25
C PRO A 38 10.88 -5.59 18.49
N ILE A 39 10.32 -6.79 18.44
CA ILE A 39 10.44 -7.80 19.48
C ILE A 39 11.17 -9.01 18.95
N ASP A 40 12.05 -9.53 19.79
CA ASP A 40 12.89 -10.68 19.48
C ASP A 40 12.20 -11.97 19.90
N LEU A 41 12.04 -12.87 18.94
CA LEU A 41 11.58 -14.24 19.16
C LEU A 41 12.79 -15.18 19.24
N PRO A 42 12.73 -16.24 20.06
CA PRO A 42 13.75 -17.27 20.07
C PRO A 42 13.78 -18.01 18.73
N CYS A 43 14.98 -18.30 18.24
CA CYS A 43 15.24 -19.21 17.11
C CYS A 43 15.01 -20.69 17.50
N SER A 44 13.85 -21.01 18.06
CA SER A 44 13.45 -22.40 18.21
C SER A 44 13.05 -22.97 16.85
N GLU A 45 13.25 -24.27 16.67
CA GLU A 45 12.83 -24.98 15.44
C GLU A 45 11.34 -24.78 15.17
N HIS A 46 10.54 -24.69 16.24
CA HIS A 46 9.11 -24.38 16.17
C HIS A 46 8.84 -23.02 15.51
N ASN A 47 9.45 -21.94 16.00
CA ASN A 47 9.26 -20.60 15.46
C ASN A 47 9.82 -20.48 14.04
N LEU A 48 10.95 -21.12 13.76
CA LEU A 48 11.55 -21.17 12.44
C LEU A 48 10.65 -21.86 11.42
N ARG A 49 10.04 -23.00 11.79
CA ARG A 49 9.06 -23.70 10.97
C ARG A 49 7.83 -22.83 10.71
N LEU A 50 7.35 -22.08 11.71
CA LEU A 50 6.21 -21.18 11.54
C LEU A 50 6.49 -20.02 10.57
N LEU A 51 7.71 -19.49 10.60
CA LEU A 51 8.15 -18.39 9.73
C LEU A 51 8.74 -18.84 8.39
N ASP A 52 8.64 -20.14 8.04
CA ASP A 52 9.21 -20.72 6.81
C ASP A 52 10.73 -20.50 6.66
N TYR A 53 11.47 -20.61 7.78
CA TYR A 53 12.93 -20.55 7.85
C TYR A 53 13.53 -19.27 7.24
N PRO A 54 13.24 -18.08 7.83
CA PRO A 54 13.65 -16.79 7.27
C PRO A 54 15.18 -16.55 7.26
N HIS A 55 15.95 -17.36 7.99
CA HIS A 55 17.41 -17.27 8.02
C HIS A 55 18.11 -17.94 6.82
N LEU A 56 17.38 -18.70 6.00
CA LEU A 56 17.95 -19.36 4.84
C LEU A 56 18.19 -18.35 3.71
N LEU A 57 19.46 -18.03 3.44
CA LEU A 57 19.92 -17.12 2.39
C LEU A 57 19.57 -17.55 0.95
N GLY A 58 18.95 -18.71 0.76
CA GLY A 58 18.56 -19.27 -0.55
C GLY A 58 17.06 -19.23 -0.87
N SER A 59 16.26 -18.51 -0.08
CA SER A 59 14.82 -18.43 -0.35
C SER A 59 14.53 -17.55 -1.57
N ASN A 60 13.92 -18.12 -2.61
CA ASN A 60 13.41 -17.38 -3.77
C ASN A 60 12.11 -16.61 -3.48
N LYS A 61 11.62 -16.62 -2.24
CA LYS A 61 10.39 -15.93 -1.84
C LYS A 61 10.76 -14.60 -1.19
N LYS A 62 10.24 -13.50 -1.77
CA LYS A 62 10.28 -12.19 -1.11
C LYS A 62 9.61 -12.32 0.26
N GLN A 63 10.21 -11.72 1.28
CA GLN A 63 9.67 -11.73 2.64
C GLN A 63 8.26 -11.13 2.64
N GLN A 64 7.28 -11.95 3.03
CA GLN A 64 5.87 -11.57 3.08
C GLN A 64 5.48 -11.22 4.52
N MET A 65 4.53 -10.31 4.65
CA MET A 65 3.89 -10.06 5.94
C MET A 65 2.94 -11.23 6.25
N LEU A 66 2.98 -11.71 7.49
CA LEU A 66 2.17 -12.83 7.96
C LEU A 66 1.03 -12.31 8.84
N ASP A 67 -0.16 -12.89 8.75
CA ASP A 67 -1.25 -12.52 9.63
C ASP A 67 -1.08 -13.23 10.98
N ALA A 68 -1.19 -12.48 12.07
CA ALA A 68 -1.03 -12.96 13.44
C ALA A 68 -2.06 -12.34 14.39
N VAL A 69 -2.23 -12.94 15.56
CA VAL A 69 -3.09 -12.44 16.63
C VAL A 69 -2.29 -12.35 17.92
N ILE A 70 -2.37 -11.20 18.57
CA ILE A 70 -1.80 -10.97 19.88
C ILE A 70 -2.92 -11.06 20.91
N GLN A 71 -2.75 -11.95 21.89
CA GLN A 71 -3.67 -12.13 22.99
C GLN A 71 -2.93 -11.99 24.33
N ASP A 72 -3.42 -11.12 25.21
CA ASP A 72 -2.91 -11.01 26.57
C ASP A 72 -4.04 -10.73 27.56
N GLY A 73 -4.44 -11.75 28.33
CA GLY A 73 -5.61 -11.67 29.19
C GLY A 73 -6.89 -11.34 28.39
N GLN A 74 -7.45 -10.16 28.63
CA GLN A 74 -8.63 -9.64 27.93
C GLN A 74 -8.28 -8.90 26.62
N TYR A 75 -7.01 -8.57 26.41
CA TYR A 75 -6.57 -7.91 25.19
C TYR A 75 -6.52 -8.91 24.03
N TYR A 76 -7.16 -8.57 22.93
CA TYR A 76 -7.18 -9.34 21.69
C TYR A 76 -7.06 -8.39 20.51
N ALA A 77 -6.01 -8.54 19.71
CA ALA A 77 -5.79 -7.73 18.52
C ALA A 77 -5.29 -8.59 17.36
N GLN A 78 -5.93 -8.47 16.20
CA GLN A 78 -5.43 -9.00 14.95
C GLN A 78 -4.39 -8.03 14.37
N CYS A 79 -3.26 -8.56 13.93
CA CYS A 79 -2.12 -7.78 13.48
C CYS A 79 -1.40 -8.45 12.31
N ARG A 80 -0.53 -7.69 11.63
CA ARG A 80 0.39 -8.23 10.63
C ARG A 80 1.80 -8.25 11.17
N GLN A 81 2.42 -9.42 11.13
CA GLN A 81 3.81 -9.63 11.50
C GLN A 81 4.72 -9.43 10.29
N CYS A 82 5.75 -8.61 10.46
CA CYS A 82 6.86 -8.49 9.53
C CYS A 82 8.14 -8.95 10.21
N VAL A 83 8.85 -9.89 9.60
CA VAL A 83 10.19 -10.27 10.02
C VAL A 83 11.14 -9.17 9.56
N LEU A 84 11.93 -8.59 10.46
CA LEU A 84 12.92 -7.57 10.09
C LEU A 84 14.27 -8.20 9.80
N SER A 85 14.67 -9.14 10.66
CA SER A 85 15.90 -9.88 10.54
C SER A 85 15.76 -11.24 11.23
N ALA A 86 16.49 -12.23 10.72
CA ALA A 86 16.56 -13.55 11.34
C ALA A 86 17.99 -14.08 11.24
N THR A 87 18.53 -14.57 12.36
CA THR A 87 19.86 -15.17 12.43
C THR A 87 19.78 -16.63 12.85
N ALA A 88 20.53 -17.53 12.21
CA ALA A 88 20.40 -18.98 12.43
C ALA A 88 20.69 -19.45 13.87
N LYS A 89 21.47 -18.68 14.65
CA LYS A 89 21.84 -19.00 16.04
C LYS A 89 21.51 -17.88 17.04
N GLY A 90 20.75 -16.86 16.62
CA GLY A 90 20.43 -15.71 17.45
C GLY A 90 18.93 -15.54 17.64
N ASN A 91 18.48 -14.31 17.49
CA ASN A 91 17.09 -13.90 17.58
C ASN A 91 16.44 -13.78 16.18
N ILE A 92 15.12 -13.89 16.17
CA ILE A 92 14.28 -13.49 15.04
C ILE A 92 13.62 -12.17 15.45
N SER A 93 14.08 -11.07 14.88
CA SER A 93 13.51 -9.76 15.18
C SER A 93 12.29 -9.52 14.31
N THR A 94 11.15 -9.25 14.94
CA THR A 94 9.86 -9.10 14.25
C THR A 94 9.11 -7.88 14.76
N ALA A 95 8.40 -7.19 13.87
CA ALA A 95 7.52 -6.09 14.20
C ALA A 95 6.06 -6.47 13.88
N PHE A 96 5.13 -5.95 14.68
CA PHE A 96 3.70 -6.19 14.53
C PHE A 96 2.98 -4.89 14.19
N TYR A 97 2.28 -4.87 13.06
CA TYR A 97 1.41 -3.77 12.65
C TYR A 97 -0.01 -4.05 13.13
N VAL A 98 -0.58 -3.15 13.93
CA VAL A 98 -1.89 -3.32 14.57
C VAL A 98 -2.91 -2.39 13.92
N ASN A 99 -4.19 -2.77 13.93
CA ASN A 99 -5.32 -1.92 13.54
C ASN A 99 -5.12 -1.23 12.17
N ASP A 100 -4.99 0.10 12.13
CA ASP A 100 -4.84 0.89 10.90
C ASP A 100 -3.56 0.52 10.12
N GLY A 101 -2.47 0.15 10.81
CA GLY A 101 -1.24 -0.30 10.14
C GLY A 101 -1.44 -1.60 9.35
N SER A 102 -2.30 -2.49 9.85
CA SER A 102 -2.69 -3.71 9.12
C SER A 102 -3.56 -3.40 7.90
N PHE A 103 -4.37 -2.35 7.96
CA PHE A 103 -5.20 -1.87 6.85
C PHE A 103 -4.36 -1.16 5.77
N TYR A 104 -3.50 -0.21 6.14
CA TYR A 104 -2.59 0.47 5.20
C TYR A 104 -1.64 -0.50 4.50
N SER A 105 -1.13 -1.51 5.23
CA SER A 105 -0.34 -2.60 4.65
C SER A 105 -1.10 -3.34 3.54
N ARG A 106 -2.41 -3.59 3.72
CA ARG A 106 -3.24 -4.21 2.69
C ARG A 106 -3.49 -3.28 1.51
N LEU A 107 -3.80 -2.01 1.80
CA LEU A 107 -4.16 -1.04 0.78
C LEU A 107 -2.99 -0.67 -0.14
N LYS A 108 -1.76 -0.66 0.38
CA LYS A 108 -0.53 -0.44 -0.41
C LYS A 108 -0.33 -1.48 -1.52
N ASP A 109 -0.74 -2.73 -1.28
CA ASP A 109 -0.59 -3.81 -2.25
C ASP A 109 -1.75 -3.89 -3.26
N ILE A 110 -2.86 -3.18 -3.01
CA ILE A 110 -4.00 -3.12 -3.93
C ILE A 110 -3.74 -2.02 -4.96
N ARG A 111 -3.72 -2.37 -6.24
CA ARG A 111 -3.60 -1.38 -7.31
C ARG A 111 -4.97 -0.76 -7.58
N LEU A 112 -5.01 0.52 -7.97
CA LEU A 112 -6.26 1.19 -8.36
C LEU A 112 -7.06 0.42 -9.42
N LYS A 113 -6.37 -0.22 -10.38
CA LYS A 113 -7.00 -1.09 -11.38
C LYS A 113 -7.74 -2.31 -10.81
N ASP A 114 -7.34 -2.78 -9.63
CA ASP A 114 -7.94 -3.95 -8.97
C ASP A 114 -9.15 -3.52 -8.14
N VAL A 115 -9.20 -2.26 -7.68
CA VAL A 115 -10.35 -1.65 -7.01
C VAL A 115 -11.46 -1.33 -8.02
N PHE A 116 -11.10 -0.69 -9.14
CA PHE A 116 -12.03 -0.21 -10.16
C PHE A 116 -12.18 -1.16 -11.34
N LYS A 117 -11.93 -2.46 -11.12
CA LYS A 117 -11.85 -3.46 -12.20
C LYS A 117 -13.12 -3.52 -13.07
N ASP A 118 -14.27 -3.26 -12.46
CA ASP A 118 -15.59 -3.33 -13.12
C ASP A 118 -16.22 -1.96 -13.33
N GLU A 119 -15.55 -0.87 -12.92
CA GLU A 119 -16.03 0.49 -13.10
C GLU A 119 -15.49 1.08 -14.40
N TYR A 120 -16.26 0.90 -15.47
CA TYR A 120 -16.00 1.51 -16.77
C TYR A 120 -17.01 2.62 -17.06
N VAL A 121 -16.55 3.65 -17.76
CA VAL A 121 -17.45 4.65 -18.33
C VAL A 121 -18.35 3.95 -19.35
N PRO A 122 -19.69 4.05 -19.23
CA PRO A 122 -20.61 3.39 -20.16
C PRO A 122 -20.31 3.77 -21.62
N GLY A 123 -20.12 2.76 -22.47
CA GLY A 123 -19.84 2.96 -23.90
C GLY A 123 -18.37 3.19 -24.26
N VAL A 124 -17.44 3.09 -23.31
CA VAL A 124 -15.99 3.19 -23.56
C VAL A 124 -15.31 1.85 -23.28
N ASN A 125 -15.08 1.05 -24.33
CA ASN A 125 -14.48 -0.28 -24.22
C ASN A 125 -13.07 -0.37 -24.85
N THR A 126 -12.65 0.68 -25.56
CA THR A 126 -11.35 0.73 -26.24
C THR A 126 -10.60 2.01 -25.90
N VAL A 127 -9.27 1.97 -26.00
CA VAL A 127 -8.41 3.13 -25.75
C VAL A 127 -8.78 4.31 -26.67
N ALA A 128 -9.12 4.04 -27.93
CA ALA A 128 -9.55 5.06 -28.88
C ALA A 128 -10.85 5.77 -28.44
N GLN A 129 -11.84 4.98 -27.99
CA GLN A 129 -13.10 5.53 -27.44
C GLN A 129 -12.86 6.32 -26.15
N GLY A 130 -11.89 5.92 -25.33
CA GLY A 130 -11.52 6.64 -24.11
C GLY A 130 -10.88 7.99 -24.42
N ILE A 131 -10.00 8.04 -25.42
CA ILE A 131 -9.43 9.30 -25.90
C ILE A 131 -10.53 10.23 -26.43
N ASP A 132 -11.50 9.69 -27.19
CA ASP A 132 -12.61 10.50 -27.71
C ASP A 132 -13.60 10.93 -26.62
N PHE A 133 -13.81 10.12 -25.57
CA PHE A 133 -14.56 10.51 -24.39
C PHE A 133 -13.88 11.69 -23.67
N CYS A 134 -12.58 11.58 -23.37
CA CYS A 134 -11.81 12.67 -22.75
C CYS A 134 -11.82 13.96 -23.57
N ARG A 135 -11.83 13.86 -24.90
CA ARG A 135 -11.97 15.01 -25.81
C ARG A 135 -13.36 15.65 -25.75
N LYS A 136 -14.43 14.86 -25.60
CA LYS A 136 -15.81 15.36 -25.45
C LYS A 136 -16.01 16.10 -24.12
N LEU A 137 -15.36 15.65 -23.04
CA LEU A 137 -15.45 16.29 -21.72
C LEU A 137 -15.04 17.76 -21.70
N ARG A 138 -14.30 18.24 -22.70
CA ARG A 138 -13.99 19.68 -22.83
C ARG A 138 -15.20 20.54 -23.14
N LYS A 139 -16.24 19.99 -23.78
CA LYS A 139 -17.46 20.75 -24.06
C LYS A 139 -18.27 21.07 -22.80
N GLY A 140 -18.02 20.36 -21.69
CA GLY A 140 -18.79 20.50 -20.46
C GLY A 140 -20.24 20.03 -20.58
N GLU A 141 -20.55 19.23 -21.61
CA GLU A 141 -21.90 18.67 -21.84
C GLU A 141 -22.16 17.41 -20.99
N ASP A 142 -21.10 16.81 -20.42
CA ASP A 142 -21.25 15.64 -19.56
C ASP A 142 -21.62 16.06 -18.13
N PRO A 143 -22.68 15.50 -17.53
CA PRO A 143 -23.16 15.90 -16.22
C PRO A 143 -22.26 15.44 -15.06
N HIS A 144 -21.31 14.53 -15.29
CA HIS A 144 -20.47 13.95 -14.25
C HIS A 144 -19.02 14.42 -14.33
N PHE A 145 -18.49 14.69 -15.53
CA PHE A 145 -17.08 15.03 -15.72
C PHE A 145 -16.87 16.23 -16.65
N ALA A 146 -15.81 17.01 -16.40
CA ALA A 146 -15.41 18.12 -17.26
C ALA A 146 -13.89 18.22 -17.34
N ASN A 147 -13.36 18.42 -18.55
CA ASN A 147 -11.94 18.69 -18.77
C ASN A 147 -11.75 20.17 -19.10
N PHE A 148 -11.08 20.91 -18.22
CA PHE A 148 -10.77 22.32 -18.44
C PHE A 148 -9.34 22.49 -18.99
N PRO A 149 -9.14 23.34 -20.00
CA PRO A 149 -7.80 23.70 -20.45
C PRO A 149 -7.12 24.56 -19.38
N ILE A 150 -5.82 24.35 -19.20
CA ILE A 150 -4.98 25.19 -18.34
C ILE A 150 -4.00 25.98 -19.19
N LEU A 151 -3.85 27.25 -18.86
CA LEU A 151 -2.82 28.13 -19.40
C LEU A 151 -1.60 28.04 -18.48
N VAL A 152 -0.45 27.74 -19.06
CA VAL A 152 0.83 27.67 -18.37
C VAL A 152 1.80 28.58 -19.09
N ASP A 153 2.67 29.26 -18.35
CA ASP A 153 3.73 30.06 -18.95
C ASP A 153 4.67 29.17 -19.77
N ASP A 154 4.97 29.59 -20.99
CA ASP A 154 5.76 28.78 -21.91
C ASP A 154 7.26 28.95 -21.64
N ASP A 155 7.80 28.10 -20.78
CA ASP A 155 9.23 28.09 -20.44
C ASP A 155 10.02 27.10 -21.33
N SER A 156 9.45 26.69 -22.47
CA SER A 156 10.03 25.63 -23.32
C SER A 156 11.13 26.09 -24.28
N GLY A 157 11.44 27.40 -24.33
CA GLY A 157 12.56 27.95 -25.10
C GLY A 157 12.44 27.82 -26.63
N LEU A 158 11.26 27.45 -27.14
CA LEU A 158 10.96 27.39 -28.58
C LEU A 158 10.32 28.72 -28.99
N GLU A 159 10.83 29.35 -30.06
CA GLU A 159 10.28 30.60 -30.62
C GLU A 159 8.91 30.36 -31.26
N GLY A 160 7.90 30.28 -30.41
CA GLY A 160 6.52 29.98 -30.78
C GLY A 160 5.58 31.16 -30.58
N GLY A 161 6.02 32.43 -30.61
CA GLY A 161 5.16 33.63 -30.69
C GLY A 161 4.11 33.86 -29.57
N TYR A 162 3.90 32.91 -28.67
CA TYR A 162 2.91 32.93 -27.59
C TYR A 162 3.63 32.88 -26.25
N SER A 163 3.29 33.77 -25.33
CA SER A 163 3.85 33.80 -23.96
C SER A 163 3.35 32.66 -23.06
N HIS A 164 2.26 32.00 -23.47
CA HIS A 164 1.61 30.94 -22.70
C HIS A 164 1.30 29.73 -23.59
N LYS A 165 1.51 28.54 -23.04
CA LYS A 165 1.15 27.25 -23.61
C LYS A 165 -0.17 26.76 -23.02
N VAL A 166 -1.09 26.34 -23.87
CA VAL A 166 -2.36 25.75 -23.44
C VAL A 166 -2.22 24.23 -23.38
N ILE A 167 -2.30 23.65 -22.18
CA ILE A 167 -2.34 22.20 -21.98
C ILE A 167 -3.80 21.73 -22.03
N ASN A 168 -4.02 20.50 -22.52
CA ASN A 168 -5.36 19.93 -22.76
C ASN A 168 -6.18 20.69 -23.82
N ALA A 169 -5.49 21.28 -24.81
CA ALA A 169 -6.08 22.07 -25.89
C ALA A 169 -6.69 21.24 -27.05
N PHE A 170 -6.63 19.91 -27.00
CA PHE A 170 -7.09 19.08 -28.13
C PHE A 170 -8.60 18.77 -28.02
N GLY A 171 -9.38 19.10 -29.06
CA GLY A 171 -10.83 18.80 -29.12
C GLY A 171 -11.77 20.00 -28.94
N GLY A 172 -11.27 21.19 -28.64
CA GLY A 172 -12.04 22.43 -28.81
C GLY A 172 -12.03 22.83 -30.27
N LYS A 173 -13.16 23.26 -30.83
CA LYS A 173 -13.15 23.96 -32.13
C LYS A 173 -12.10 25.05 -32.04
N ALA A 174 -11.18 25.10 -33.01
CA ALA A 174 -10.25 26.20 -33.14
C ALA A 174 -11.08 27.47 -33.31
N THR A 175 -11.21 28.26 -32.25
CA THR A 175 -11.65 29.64 -32.38
C THR A 175 -10.44 30.38 -32.92
N LEU A 176 -10.35 30.43 -34.25
CA LEU A 176 -9.56 31.43 -34.95
C LEU A 176 -10.08 32.80 -34.51
N ILE A 177 -9.25 33.53 -33.76
CA ILE A 177 -9.29 34.99 -33.68
C ILE A 177 -7.88 35.44 -33.99
#